data_AF-A0A1T4ZG23-F1
#
_entry.id   AF-A0A1T4ZG23-F1
#
_cell.length_a   1.000
_cell.length_b   1.000
_cell.length_c   1.000
_cell.angle_alpha   90.00
_cell.angle_beta   90.00
_cell.angle_gamma   90.00
#
_symmetry.space_group_name_H-M   'P 1'
#
loop_
_entity.id
_entity.type
_entity.pdbx_description
1 polymer ?
#
loop_
_entity_poly.entity_id
_entity_poly.type
_entity_poly.pdbx_seq_one_letter_code
_entity_poly.pdbx_strand_id
1 'polypeptide(L)' 'MSNLEQIETAILSLPSSEFDQLRLWFLDLDYERWDKQIEQDIEDGKLEALAQEALAEFEAGHCREI' A
#
# COMPACT_ATOMS: atom_id res chain seq x y z
N MET A 1 3.68 21.79 21.66
CA MET A 1 3.69 20.43 21.08
C MET A 1 2.79 20.41 19.89
N SER A 2 3.24 19.81 18.80
CA SER A 2 2.39 19.55 17.64
C SER A 2 1.43 18.39 17.93
N ASN A 3 0.37 18.26 17.13
CA ASN A 3 -0.54 17.11 17.23
C ASN A 3 0.22 15.79 16.97
N LEU A 4 1.19 15.80 16.06
CA LEU A 4 2.02 14.63 15.75
C LEU A 4 2.86 14.19 16.96
N GLU A 5 3.54 15.12 17.62
CA GLU A 5 4.35 14.82 18.81
C GLU A 5 3.51 14.22 19.95
N GLN A 6 2.26 14.65 20.10
CA GLN A 6 1.33 14.10 21.09
C GLN A 6 0.94 12.66 20.75
N ILE A 7 0.68 12.36 19.48
CA ILE A 7 0.39 11.00 19.01
C ILE A 7 1.59 10.09 19.23
N GLU A 8 2.80 10.52 18.86
CA GLU A 8 4.03 9.75 19.09
C GLU A 8 4.24 9.42 20.56
N THR A 9 4.06 10.42 21.44
CA THR A 9 4.17 10.22 22.89
C THR A 9 3.12 9.23 23.41
N ALA A 10 1.89 9.30 22.91
CA ALA A 10 0.82 8.37 23.27
C ALA A 10 1.16 6.95 22.84
N ILE A 11 1.66 6.76 21.61
CA ILE A 11 2.08 5.45 21.08
C ILE A 11 3.19 4.84 21.93
N LEU A 12 4.20 5.63 22.31
CA LEU A 12 5.31 5.18 23.16
C LEU A 12 4.85 4.78 24.58
N SER A 13 3.69 5.27 25.02
CA SER A 13 3.13 4.98 26.34
C SER A 13 2.18 3.77 26.35
N LEU A 14 1.90 3.17 25.19
CA LEU A 14 0.96 2.05 25.07
C LEU A 14 1.53 0.75 25.69
N PRO A 15 0.68 -0.06 26.34
CA PRO A 15 1.00 -1.45 26.64
C PRO A 15 1.27 -2.24 25.35
N SER A 16 2.12 -3.26 25.43
CA SER A 16 2.49 -4.08 24.26
C SER A 16 1.30 -4.62 23.47
N SER A 17 0.24 -5.07 24.15
CA SER A 17 -0.96 -5.60 23.50
C SER A 17 -1.73 -4.55 22.70
N GLU A 18 -1.81 -3.32 23.19
CA GLU A 18 -2.49 -2.22 22.50
C GLU A 18 -1.62 -1.70 21.36
N PHE A 19 -0.30 -1.67 21.55
CA PHE A 19 0.65 -1.35 20.48
C PHE A 19 0.56 -2.35 19.32
N ASP A 20 0.45 -3.65 19.61
CA ASP A 20 0.31 -4.68 18.57
C ASP A 20 -1.00 -4.53 17.79
N GLN A 21 -2.11 -4.22 18.48
CA GLN A 21 -3.39 -3.93 17.82
C GLN A 21 -3.32 -2.67 16.96
N LEU A 22 -2.71 -1.61 17.47
CA LEU A 22 -2.50 -0.36 16.73
C LEU A 22 -1.66 -0.62 15.46
N ARG A 23 -0.59 -1.41 15.58
CA ARG A 23 0.30 -1.75 14.47
C ARG A 23 -0.44 -2.50 13.37
N LEU A 24 -1.30 -3.46 13.73
CA LEU A 24 -2.10 -4.20 12.74
C LEU A 24 -3.09 -3.27 12.03
N TRP A 25 -3.83 -2.46 12.79
CA TRP A 25 -4.76 -1.50 12.21
C TRP A 25 -4.06 -0.48 11.29
N PHE A 26 -2.86 -0.03 11.65
CA PHE A 26 -2.10 0.91 10.83
C PHE A 26 -1.64 0.28 9.51
N LEU A 27 -1.25 -1.00 9.53
CA LEU A 27 -0.93 -1.74 8.30
C LEU A 27 -2.16 -1.86 7.37
N ASP A 28 -3.33 -2.17 7.93
CA ASP A 28 -4.57 -2.22 7.15
C ASP A 28 -4.89 -0.86 6.52
N LEU A 29 -4.73 0.23 7.28
CA LEU A 29 -4.91 1.59 6.77
C LEU A 29 -3.93 1.93 5.65
N ASP A 30 -2.66 1.52 5.77
CA ASP A 30 -1.67 1.73 4.73
C ASP A 30 -1.99 0.91 3.47
N TYR A 31 -2.51 -0.31 3.60
CA TYR A 31 -3.02 -1.08 2.46
C TYR A 31 -4.20 -0.39 1.78
N GLU A 32 -5.19 0.11 2.53
CA GLU A 32 -6.31 0.85 1.94
C GLU A 32 -5.86 2.12 1.19
N ARG A 33 -4.81 2.79 1.69
CA ARG A 33 -4.22 3.96 1.02
C ARG A 33 -3.48 3.56 -0.24
N TRP A 34 -2.75 2.45 -0.18
CA TRP A 34 -2.06 1.91 -1.33
C TRP A 34 -3.03 1.52 -2.45
N ASP A 35 -4.14 0.85 -2.12
CA ASP A 35 -5.18 0.49 -3.08
C ASP A 35 -5.71 1.74 -3.81
N LYS A 36 -6.07 2.79 -3.06
CA LYS A 36 -6.53 4.07 -3.63
C LYS A 36 -5.48 4.74 -4.50
N GLN A 37 -4.21 4.67 -4.10
CA GLN A 37 -3.13 5.24 -4.90
C GLN A 37 -2.95 4.48 -6.21
N ILE A 38 -3.03 3.14 -6.18
CA ILE A 38 -2.96 2.30 -7.38
C ILE A 38 -4.13 2.62 -8.31
N GLU A 39 -5.36 2.74 -7.79
CA GLU A 39 -6.53 3.15 -8.59
C GLU A 39 -6.28 4.50 -9.28
N GLN A 40 -5.79 5.50 -8.55
CA GLN A 40 -5.47 6.79 -9.14
C GLN A 40 -4.33 6.71 -10.17
N ASP A 41 -3.30 5.92 -9.92
CA ASP A 41 -2.17 5.75 -10.84
C ASP A 41 -2.60 5.02 -12.13
N ILE A 42 -3.59 4.14 -12.06
CA ILE A 42 -4.26 3.55 -13.22
C ILE A 42 -5.02 4.61 -14.01
N GLU A 43 -5.85 5.43 -13.35
CA GLU A 43 -6.60 6.51 -14.00
C GLU A 43 -5.68 7.55 -14.65
N ASP A 44 -4.54 7.84 -14.01
CA ASP A 44 -3.50 8.74 -14.51
C ASP A 44 -2.66 8.12 -15.65
N GLY A 45 -2.88 6.84 -15.97
CA GLY A 45 -2.15 6.12 -17.02
C GLY A 45 -0.70 5.80 -16.68
N LYS A 46 -0.29 5.92 -15.42
CA LYS A 46 1.12 5.69 -15.00
C LYS A 46 1.55 4.23 -15.16
N LEU A 47 0.59 3.31 -15.10
CA LEU A 47 0.83 1.88 -15.23
C LEU A 47 0.63 1.34 -16.66
N GLU A 48 0.27 2.21 -17.61
CA GLU A 48 -0.03 1.82 -19.00
C GLU A 48 1.18 1.17 -19.69
N ALA A 49 2.39 1.69 -19.46
CA ALA A 49 3.61 1.12 -20.04
C ALA A 49 3.86 -0.32 -19.56
N LEU A 50 3.61 -0.61 -18.28
CA LEU A 50 3.73 -1.94 -17.70
C LEU A 50 2.65 -2.88 -18.24
N ALA A 51 1.43 -2.38 -18.43
CA ALA A 51 0.35 -3.16 -19.04
C ALA A 51 0.70 -3.55 -20.48
N GLN A 52 1.21 -2.60 -21.28
CA GLN A 52 1.62 -2.86 -22.66
C GLN A 52 2.78 -3.86 -22.75
N GLU A 53 3.77 -3.75 -21.86
CA GLU A 53 4.87 -4.71 -21.77
C GLU A 53 4.37 -6.12 -21.44
N ALA A 54 3.50 -6.23 -20.43
CA ALA A 54 2.92 -7.52 -20.04
C ALA A 54 2.10 -8.16 -21.17
N LEU A 55 1.34 -7.37 -21.93
CA LEU A 55 0.60 -7.85 -23.10
C LEU A 55 1.55 -8.32 -24.22
N ALA A 56 2.61 -7.57 -24.50
CA ALA A 56 3.60 -7.93 -25.52
C ALA A 56 4.32 -9.25 -25.17
N GLU A 57 4.71 -9.45 -23.92
CA GLU A 57 5.33 -10.70 -23.45
C GLU A 57 4.35 -11.88 -23.51
N PHE A 58 3.07 -11.65 -23.21
CA PHE A 58 2.03 -12.65 -23.37
C PHE A 58 1.84 -13.06 -24.82
N GLU A 59 1.75 -12.10 -25.73
CA GLU A 59 1.65 -12.35 -27.18
C GLU A 59 2.90 -13.06 -27.75
N ALA A 60 4.08 -12.76 -27.19
CA ALA A 60 5.33 -13.45 -27.52
C ALA A 60 5.41 -14.89 -27.00
N GLY A 61 4.42 -15.33 -26.20
CA GLY A 61 4.41 -16.66 -25.59
C GLY A 61 5.38 -16.79 -24.40
N HIS A 62 5.86 -15.68 -23.86
CA HIS A 62 6.72 -15.64 -22.67
C HIS A 62 5.88 -15.61 -21.39
N CYS A 63 4.87 -16.47 -21.32
CA CYS A 63 4.00 -16.61 -20.16
C CYS A 63 3.87 -18.08 -19.78
N ARG A 64 3.62 -18.33 -18.49
CA ARG A 64 3.38 -19.68 -17.97
C ARG A 64 2.00 -19.75 -17.35
N GLU A 65 1.29 -20.84 -17.60
CA GLU A 65 0.05 -21.14 -16.88
C GLU A 65 0.33 -21.32 -15.38
N ILE A 66 -0.61 -20.85 -14.56
CA ILE A 66 -0.54 -20.84 -13.10
C ILE A 66 -0.90 -22.22 -12.55
#